data_AF-A0A9P6XQQ9-F1
#
_entry.id   AF-A0A9P6XQQ9-F1
#
_cell.length_a   1.000
_cell.length_b   1.000
_cell.length_c   1.000
_cell.angle_alpha   90.00
_cell.angle_beta   90.00
_cell.angle_gamma   90.00
#
_symmetry.space_group_name_H-M   'P 1'
#
loop_
_entity.id
_entity.type
_entity.pdbx_description
1 polymer ?
#
loop_
_entity_poly.entity_id
_entity_poly.type
_entity_poly.pdbx_seq_one_letter_code
_entity_poly.pdbx_strand_id
1 'polypeptide(L)'
;MRPTPSTRALEAIVRDLVGTRDGATYFAARVWGVSQRYDLGSRHPLVGRSMPDFELADGTRAGTLLRQGKGLFLNFAPDASADASWDVLTRSVGAA
;
A
#
# COMPACT_ATOMS: atom_id res chain seq x y z
N MET A 1 -29.08 3.06 0.45
CA MET A 1 -29.98 1.97 0.93
C MET A 1 -31.34 2.55 1.26
N ARG A 2 -32.44 1.79 1.02
CA ARG A 2 -33.77 2.20 1.47
C ARG A 2 -33.86 2.04 2.99
N PRO A 3 -34.29 3.05 3.77
CA PRO A 3 -34.32 2.97 5.23
C PRO A 3 -35.48 2.08 5.70
N THR A 4 -35.25 0.78 5.77
CA THR A 4 -36.14 -0.20 6.40
C THR A 4 -35.65 -0.54 7.81
N PRO A 5 -36.50 -1.10 8.68
CA PRO A 5 -36.07 -1.58 10.00
C PRO A 5 -34.83 -2.49 9.94
N SER A 6 -34.80 -3.43 8.99
CA SER A 6 -33.67 -4.33 8.78
C SER A 6 -32.38 -3.60 8.39
N THR A 7 -32.45 -2.58 7.53
CA THR A 7 -31.25 -1.79 7.17
C THR A 7 -30.73 -0.94 8.32
N ARG A 8 -31.61 -0.46 9.23
CA ARG A 8 -31.19 0.26 10.43
C ARG A 8 -30.52 -0.67 11.45
N ALA A 9 -31.05 -1.89 11.61
CA ALA A 9 -30.42 -2.89 12.45
C ALA A 9 -29.01 -3.27 11.94
N LEU A 10 -28.86 -3.44 10.63
CA LEU A 10 -27.53 -3.67 10.03
C LEU A 10 -26.60 -2.46 10.20
N GLU A 11 -27.12 -1.24 10.01
CA GLU A 11 -26.33 -0.02 10.22
C GLU A 11 -25.79 0.09 11.65
N ALA A 12 -26.59 -0.25 12.66
CA ALA A 12 -26.13 -0.29 14.05
C ALA A 12 -24.96 -1.26 14.26
N ILE A 13 -25.04 -2.48 13.71
CA ILE A 13 -23.94 -3.46 13.80
C ILE A 13 -22.68 -2.97 13.08
N VAL A 14 -22.83 -2.41 11.87
CA VAL A 14 -21.70 -1.86 11.12
C VAL A 14 -21.09 -0.66 11.86
N ARG A 15 -21.91 0.17 12.50
CA ARG A 15 -21.47 1.31 13.31
C ARG A 15 -20.66 0.84 14.51
N ASP A 16 -21.08 -0.21 15.20
CA ASP A 16 -20.32 -0.80 16.30
C ASP A 16 -18.96 -1.35 15.83
N LEU A 17 -18.93 -2.02 14.67
CA LEU A 17 -17.68 -2.49 14.05
C LEU A 17 -16.74 -1.33 13.69
N VAL A 18 -17.26 -0.29 13.04
CA VAL A 18 -16.51 0.94 12.69
C VAL A 18 -16.01 1.66 13.95
N GLY A 19 -16.73 1.54 15.07
CA GLY A 19 -16.32 2.09 16.37
C GLY A 19 -15.04 1.46 16.93
N THR A 20 -14.61 0.30 16.42
CA THR A 20 -13.33 -0.32 16.80
C THR A 20 -12.17 0.24 15.98
N ARG A 21 -10.95 0.19 16.53
CA ARG A 21 -9.72 0.58 15.81
C ARG A 21 -9.55 -0.19 14.50
N ASP A 22 -9.72 -1.51 14.55
CA ASP A 22 -9.51 -2.38 13.39
C ASP A 22 -10.60 -2.16 12.32
N GLY A 23 -11.86 -2.01 12.73
CA GLY A 23 -12.95 -1.67 11.83
C GLY A 23 -12.73 -0.31 11.15
N ALA A 24 -12.45 0.74 11.93
CA ALA A 24 -12.12 2.05 11.37
C ALA A 24 -10.97 1.99 10.36
N THR A 25 -9.89 1.26 10.69
CA THR A 25 -8.73 1.08 9.80
C THR A 25 -9.11 0.35 8.52
N TYR A 26 -9.87 -0.74 8.62
CA TYR A 26 -10.35 -1.51 7.48
C TYR A 26 -11.18 -0.64 6.53
N PHE A 27 -12.17 0.09 7.06
CA PHE A 27 -13.04 0.92 6.24
C PHE A 27 -12.29 2.09 5.59
N ALA A 28 -11.42 2.78 6.33
CA ALA A 28 -10.59 3.85 5.76
C ALA A 28 -9.69 3.32 4.64
N ALA A 29 -8.98 2.20 4.87
CA ALA A 29 -8.10 1.60 3.87
C ALA A 29 -8.86 1.12 2.63
N ARG A 30 -10.10 0.63 2.80
CA ARG A 30 -10.96 0.21 1.70
C ARG A 30 -11.48 1.40 0.89
N VAL A 31 -11.96 2.45 1.54
CA VAL A 31 -12.51 3.66 0.89
C VAL A 31 -11.42 4.41 0.13
N TRP A 32 -10.22 4.51 0.70
CA TRP A 32 -9.09 5.19 0.05
C TRP A 32 -8.31 4.30 -0.92
N GLY A 33 -8.74 3.06 -1.14
CA GLY A 33 -8.07 2.14 -2.08
C GLY A 33 -6.69 1.67 -1.65
N VAL A 34 -6.27 1.93 -0.41
CA VAL A 34 -4.97 1.50 0.15
C VAL A 34 -4.85 -0.02 0.17
N SER A 35 -5.98 -0.71 0.38
CA SER A 35 -6.02 -2.18 0.43
C SER A 35 -6.05 -2.87 -0.94
N GLN A 36 -5.96 -2.14 -2.06
CA GLN A 36 -5.99 -2.75 -3.38
C GLN A 36 -4.77 -3.65 -3.61
N ARG A 37 -5.01 -4.83 -4.21
CA ARG A 37 -3.98 -5.79 -4.59
C ARG A 37 -4.32 -6.38 -5.95
N TYR A 38 -3.44 -6.22 -6.92
CA TYR A 38 -3.51 -6.93 -8.20
C TYR A 38 -3.02 -8.36 -8.03
N ASP A 39 -3.70 -9.32 -8.66
CA ASP A 39 -3.22 -10.69 -8.75
C ASP A 39 -2.17 -10.78 -9.86
N LEU A 40 -0.91 -10.91 -9.46
CA LEU A 40 0.25 -11.05 -10.35
C LEU A 40 0.87 -12.45 -10.22
N GLY A 41 0.16 -13.44 -9.66
CA GLY A 41 0.63 -14.82 -9.54
C GLY A 41 1.75 -15.07 -8.52
N SER A 42 2.06 -14.08 -7.65
CA SER A 42 3.11 -14.20 -6.64
C SER A 42 2.56 -14.52 -5.24
N ARG A 43 3.30 -15.36 -4.51
CA ARG A 43 3.04 -15.65 -3.09
C ARG A 43 3.54 -14.57 -2.14
N HIS A 44 4.37 -13.63 -2.61
CA HIS A 44 4.91 -12.59 -1.76
C HIS A 44 3.79 -11.62 -1.29
N PRO A 45 3.72 -11.26 0.01
CA PRO A 45 2.60 -10.50 0.57
C PRO A 45 2.45 -9.08 -0.01
N LEU A 46 3.55 -8.47 -0.46
CA LEU A 46 3.57 -7.12 -1.02
C LEU A 46 3.38 -7.05 -2.54
N VAL A 47 3.50 -8.17 -3.27
CA VAL A 47 3.34 -8.13 -4.73
C VAL A 47 1.90 -7.78 -5.09
N GLY A 48 1.76 -6.86 -6.04
CA GLY A 48 0.48 -6.34 -6.53
C GLY A 48 -0.14 -5.25 -5.65
N ARG A 49 0.47 -4.88 -4.51
CA ARG A 49 0.00 -3.78 -3.65
C ARG A 49 0.68 -2.46 -4.03
N SER A 50 0.02 -1.35 -3.70
CA SER A 50 0.68 -0.03 -3.75
C SER A 50 1.76 0.07 -2.68
N MET A 51 2.89 0.70 -3.02
CA MET A 51 3.97 0.96 -2.09
C MET A 51 3.61 2.16 -1.18
N PRO A 52 3.80 2.07 0.15
CA PRO A 52 3.61 3.23 1.02
C PRO A 52 4.65 4.32 0.73
N ASP A 53 4.29 5.58 0.98
CA ASP A 53 5.21 6.71 0.88
C ASP A 53 6.08 6.82 2.14
N PHE A 54 7.07 5.94 2.27
CA PHE A 54 8.03 5.96 3.38
C PHE A 54 9.27 6.80 3.02
N GLU A 55 9.96 7.21 4.08
CA GLU A 55 11.21 7.97 4.00
C GLU A 55 12.39 7.03 3.91
N LEU A 56 13.28 7.27 2.95
CA LEU A 56 14.55 6.58 2.77
C LEU A 56 15.59 7.13 3.76
N ALA A 57 16.70 6.41 3.95
CA ALA A 57 17.77 6.83 4.87
C ALA A 57 18.39 8.20 4.54
N ASP A 58 18.28 8.66 3.29
CA ASP A 58 18.74 9.99 2.86
C ASP A 58 17.68 11.10 3.02
N GLY A 59 16.55 10.80 3.69
CA GLY A 59 15.42 11.71 3.88
C GLY A 59 14.49 11.82 2.66
N THR A 60 14.80 11.15 1.55
CA THR A 60 13.97 11.20 0.35
C THR A 60 12.72 10.33 0.54
N ARG A 61 11.54 10.88 0.23
CA ARG A 61 10.29 10.11 0.20
C ARG A 61 10.12 9.34 -1.11
N ALA A 62 9.68 8.08 -1.01
CA ALA A 62 9.54 7.20 -2.16
C ALA A 62 8.63 7.76 -3.27
N GLY A 63 7.54 8.45 -2.90
CA GLY A 63 6.64 9.12 -3.83
C GLY A 63 7.28 10.27 -4.62
N THR A 64 8.36 10.88 -4.11
CA THR A 64 9.11 11.90 -4.84
C THR A 64 9.87 11.31 -6.03
N LEU A 65 10.41 10.09 -5.87
CA LEU A 65 11.14 9.39 -6.93
C LEU A 65 10.21 8.93 -8.07
N LEU A 66 8.95 8.62 -7.75
CA LEU A 66 7.97 8.15 -8.72
C LEU A 66 7.29 9.28 -9.53
N ARG A 67 7.59 10.55 -9.28
CA ARG A 67 6.97 11.70 -9.97
C ARG A 67 7.17 11.72 -11.49
N GLN A 68 8.25 11.09 -11.97
CA GLN A 68 8.55 11.00 -13.40
C GLN A 68 7.79 9.87 -14.11
N GLY A 69 7.02 9.05 -13.38
CA GLY A 69 6.29 7.91 -13.95
C GLY A 69 7.18 6.74 -14.37
N LYS A 70 8.46 6.72 -13.95
CA LYS A 70 9.37 5.60 -14.17
C LYS A 70 9.22 4.55 -13.07
N GLY A 71 9.57 3.30 -13.39
CA GLY A 71 9.71 2.26 -12.38
C GLY A 71 10.81 2.61 -11.36
N LEU A 72 10.64 2.13 -10.13
CA LEU A 72 11.60 2.28 -9.05
C LEU A 72 11.99 0.90 -8.52
N PHE A 73 13.28 0.60 -8.53
CA PHE A 73 13.85 -0.58 -7.90
C PHE A 73 14.59 -0.19 -6.62
N LEU A 74 14.04 -0.62 -5.49
CA LEU A 74 14.63 -0.40 -4.17
C LEU A 74 15.37 -1.67 -3.75
N ASN A 75 16.68 -1.56 -3.62
CA ASN A 75 17.52 -2.63 -3.14
C ASN A 75 17.86 -2.42 -1.65
N PHE A 76 17.34 -3.29 -0.79
CA PHE A 76 17.65 -3.30 0.65
C PHE A 76 18.75 -4.31 1.01
N ALA A 77 19.20 -5.13 0.05
CA ALA A 77 20.26 -6.10 0.26
C ALA A 77 21.60 -5.52 -0.23
N PRO A 78 22.67 -5.54 0.59
CA PRO A 78 23.96 -4.97 0.20
C PRO A 78 24.58 -5.64 -1.05
N ASP A 79 24.20 -6.89 -1.34
CA ASP A 79 24.89 -7.74 -2.34
C ASP A 79 24.03 -8.02 -3.59
N ALA A 80 22.80 -7.51 -3.65
CA ALA A 80 21.92 -7.77 -4.78
C ALA A 80 22.22 -6.80 -5.93
N SER A 81 22.88 -7.29 -6.99
CA SER A 81 22.98 -6.55 -8.25
C SER A 81 21.67 -6.67 -9.03
N ALA A 82 21.04 -5.55 -9.32
CA ALA A 82 19.96 -5.52 -10.30
C ALA A 82 20.55 -5.62 -11.71
N ASP A 83 19.97 -6.46 -12.55
CA ASP A 83 20.25 -6.43 -13.98
C ASP A 83 19.58 -5.17 -14.56
N ALA A 84 20.37 -4.10 -14.73
CA ALA A 84 19.90 -2.74 -15.00
C ALA A 84 19.50 -2.51 -16.47
N SER A 85 19.01 -3.54 -17.15
CA SER A 85 18.60 -3.48 -18.57
C SER A 85 17.29 -2.71 -18.81
N TRP A 86 16.59 -2.29 -17.74
CA TRP A 86 15.37 -1.50 -17.80
C TRP A 86 15.64 -0.02 -17.48
N ASP A 87 14.89 0.90 -18.13
CA ASP A 87 14.89 2.33 -17.78
C ASP A 87 14.12 2.57 -16.46
N VAL A 88 14.74 2.10 -15.36
CA VAL A 88 14.19 2.08 -14.00
C VAL A 88 15.15 2.83 -13.08
N LEU A 89 14.60 3.70 -12.23
CA LEU A 89 15.36 4.35 -11.18
C LEU A 89 15.80 3.30 -10.16
N THR A 90 17.10 3.12 -10.00
CA THR A 90 17.68 2.14 -9.06
C THR A 90 18.25 2.87 -7.85
N ARG A 91 17.86 2.47 -6.64
CA ARG A 91 18.39 3.01 -5.39
C ARG A 91 18.74 1.87 -4.43
N SER A 92 19.98 1.87 -3.92
CA SER A 92 20.32 1.10 -2.73
C SER A 92 19.81 1.85 -1.50
N VAL A 93 19.01 1.19 -0.69
CA VAL A 93 18.52 1.73 0.58
C VAL A 93 19.31 1.02 1.67
N GLY A 94 20.19 1.76 2.35
CA GLY A 94 20.85 1.23 3.54
C GLY A 94 19.79 0.87 4.59
N ALA A 95 19.94 -0.29 5.23
CA ALA A 95 19.10 -0.64 6.37
C ALA A 95 19.29 0.44 7.46
N ALA A 96 18.19 1.01 7.94
CA ALA A 96 18.18 1.90 9.10
C ALA A 96 18.55 1.14 10.38
#